data_AF-D8LRP1-F1
#
_entry.id   AF-D8LRP1-F1
#
_cell.length_a   1.000
_cell.length_b   1.000
_cell.length_c   1.000
_cell.angle_alpha   90.00
_cell.angle_beta   90.00
_cell.angle_gamma   90.00
#
_symmetry.space_group_name_H-M   'P 1'
#
loop_
_entity.id
_entity.type
_entity.pdbx_description
1 polymer ?
#
loop_
_entity_poly.entity_id
_entity_poly.type
_entity_poly.pdbx_seq_one_letter_code
_entity_poly.pdbx_strand_id
1 'polypeptide(L)'
;MRLSEFLSVLNLAAVAQGGHGTAGWGSKSAAVVSDRRVFNDRHRQPQSRSAVAFFGRRPRTSTPRVTGSSEAGSAVDALPDASGAGANGVRGSPAAADTSSAGTAGDSAAAPRVSAAQGIVNTFRDFWGHARDGTFALWGNFKTSQDIRKRVKAGHVMTYAEHAHLERGATDRRKLLQYLIAYAVSPQNFVYVVWYVPGLLPSTFVKPHTIRSKYHRLALERASATWDAVTGLEFRLLKAEEGFKGKPREEGSRQSKKMEKLERQREMVLDVLEADSKRQVFERFQEHMVVSAPASPDPENTAASNNKGTTKSKKPKPQKLKLPPASKGVPNAYIKTLGKGTGLSGWWHVSPGFYVRYCLSERLRDLGKMDDVLRTVSLESLSDSDLREACDARAINVGNRLGGDREPQDLRKSLGEWLDLTSPEVAAGSKLGPDTVFLPDRARLLGLGLNCLESARQGRTAELPRKALAVGKGGAIP
;
A
#
# COMPACT_ATOMS: atom_id res chain seq x y z
N MET A 1 27.52 -16.13 13.95
CA MET A 1 27.43 -14.82 13.28
C MET A 1 26.92 -13.81 14.31
N ARG A 2 27.70 -12.78 14.63
CA ARG A 2 27.29 -11.75 15.61
C ARG A 2 26.25 -10.83 14.97
N LEU A 3 25.30 -10.30 15.75
CA LEU A 3 24.24 -9.40 15.26
C LEU A 3 24.83 -8.23 14.43
N SER A 4 26.01 -7.72 14.80
CA SER A 4 26.75 -6.68 14.07
C SER A 4 27.18 -7.10 12.65
N GLU A 5 27.56 -8.36 12.44
CA GLU A 5 27.95 -8.90 11.13
C GLU A 5 26.72 -9.05 10.22
N PHE A 6 25.59 -9.50 10.79
CA PHE A 6 24.32 -9.61 10.08
C PHE A 6 23.80 -8.22 9.64
N LEU A 7 23.89 -7.22 10.52
CA LEU A 7 23.56 -5.83 10.20
C LEU A 7 24.47 -5.24 9.11
N SER A 8 25.76 -5.61 9.08
CA SER A 8 26.70 -5.14 8.07
C SER A 8 26.40 -5.70 6.68
N VAL A 9 26.02 -6.98 6.58
CA VAL A 9 25.61 -7.60 5.32
C VAL A 9 24.30 -7.00 4.79
N LEU A 10 23.34 -6.71 5.67
CA LEU A 10 22.10 -6.04 5.28
C LEU A 10 22.33 -4.59 4.81
N ASN A 11 23.23 -3.85 5.44
CA ASN A 11 23.57 -2.50 5.02
C ASN A 11 24.26 -2.50 3.63
N LEU A 12 25.12 -3.50 3.37
CA LEU A 12 25.77 -3.67 2.07
C LEU A 12 24.73 -4.01 0.96
N ALA A 13 23.75 -4.85 1.27
CA ALA A 13 22.64 -5.15 0.36
C ALA A 13 21.73 -3.93 0.10
N ALA A 14 21.51 -3.07 1.10
CA ALA A 14 20.75 -1.82 0.93
C ALA A 14 21.49 -0.78 0.07
N VAL A 15 22.81 -0.70 0.18
CA VAL A 15 23.65 0.19 -0.66
C VAL A 15 23.67 -0.27 -2.13
N ALA A 16 23.67 -1.59 -2.39
CA ALA A 16 23.58 -2.14 -3.74
C ALA A 16 22.21 -1.87 -4.42
N GLN A 17 21.15 -1.60 -3.64
CA GLN A 17 19.79 -1.36 -4.15
C GLN A 17 19.53 0.10 -4.55
N GLY A 18 20.43 1.04 -4.24
CA GLY A 18 20.26 2.47 -4.54
C GLY A 18 20.63 2.92 -5.97
N GLY A 19 21.04 2.00 -6.85
CA GLY A 19 21.54 2.29 -8.19
C GLY A 19 20.55 1.97 -9.31
N HIS A 20 19.47 2.74 -9.47
CA HIS A 20 18.73 2.76 -10.73
C HIS A 20 18.53 4.20 -11.21
N GLY A 21 19.61 4.75 -11.77
CA GLY A 21 19.50 5.74 -12.83
C GLY A 21 19.25 5.02 -14.15
N THR A 22 18.26 5.50 -14.90
CA THR A 22 17.98 5.14 -16.28
C THR A 22 19.20 5.44 -17.17
N ALA A 23 20.07 4.46 -17.39
CA ALA A 23 21.11 4.54 -18.41
C ALA A 23 20.56 3.94 -19.71
N GLY A 24 20.24 4.80 -20.66
CA GLY A 24 19.96 4.41 -22.03
C GLY A 24 21.17 3.70 -22.63
N TRP A 25 20.92 2.56 -23.27
CA TRP A 25 21.91 1.88 -24.10
C TRP A 25 22.08 2.68 -25.41
N GLY A 26 22.99 3.64 -25.38
CA GLY A 26 23.54 4.27 -26.58
C GLY A 26 24.57 3.33 -27.22
N SER A 27 24.23 2.82 -28.39
CA SER A 27 25.14 2.09 -29.27
C SER A 27 26.35 2.97 -29.61
N LYS A 28 27.56 2.50 -29.28
CA LYS A 28 28.81 3.12 -29.75
C LYS A 28 29.21 2.45 -31.05
N SER A 29 29.01 3.17 -32.15
CA SER A 29 29.66 2.93 -33.43
C SER A 29 31.18 3.03 -33.26
N ALA A 30 31.87 1.93 -33.53
CA ALA A 30 33.31 1.94 -33.77
C ALA A 30 33.53 2.12 -35.28
N ALA A 31 34.16 3.23 -35.64
CA ALA A 31 34.68 3.47 -36.97
C ALA A 31 35.89 2.54 -37.20
N VAL A 32 35.82 1.69 -38.22
CA VAL A 32 37.00 1.08 -38.85
C VAL A 32 36.93 1.42 -40.33
N VAL A 33 37.97 2.13 -40.74
CA VAL A 33 38.35 2.49 -42.10
C VAL A 33 38.62 1.22 -42.90
N SER A 34 38.02 1.09 -44.08
CA SER A 34 38.55 0.30 -45.20
C SER A 34 37.91 0.74 -46.51
N ASP A 35 38.78 0.81 -47.51
CA ASP A 35 38.70 1.54 -48.75
C ASP A 35 37.96 0.80 -49.87
N ARG A 36 37.58 1.57 -50.88
CA ARG A 36 37.01 1.29 -52.21
C ARG A 36 37.10 -0.14 -52.76
N ARG A 37 35.99 -0.61 -53.36
CA ARG A 37 35.95 -0.85 -54.81
C ARG A 37 34.54 -0.97 -55.41
N VAL A 38 34.45 -0.41 -56.60
CA VAL A 38 33.39 -0.39 -57.62
C VAL A 38 33.04 -1.80 -58.12
N PHE A 39 31.76 -2.15 -58.32
CA PHE A 39 31.26 -2.74 -59.58
C PHE A 39 29.73 -2.92 -59.62
N ASN A 40 29.23 -2.82 -60.86
CA ASN A 40 27.86 -2.77 -61.37
C ASN A 40 26.90 -3.91 -61.00
N ASP A 41 25.64 -3.51 -60.80
CA ASP A 41 24.46 -3.81 -61.64
C ASP A 41 24.24 -5.26 -62.15
N ARG A 42 23.11 -5.88 -61.74
CA ARG A 42 22.19 -6.65 -62.62
C ARG A 42 20.98 -7.24 -61.89
N HIS A 43 19.83 -7.04 -62.55
CA HIS A 43 18.54 -7.74 -62.46
C HIS A 43 18.53 -9.16 -61.86
N ARG A 44 17.51 -9.44 -61.01
CA ARG A 44 16.45 -10.43 -61.29
C ARG A 44 15.41 -10.49 -60.18
N GLN A 45 14.14 -10.30 -60.57
CA GLN A 45 12.95 -10.75 -59.86
C GLN A 45 12.55 -12.16 -60.38
N PRO A 46 11.46 -12.78 -59.93
CA PRO A 46 11.36 -13.74 -58.83
C PRO A 46 11.14 -15.19 -59.32
N GLN A 47 11.26 -16.18 -58.43
CA GLN A 47 10.59 -17.46 -58.62
C GLN A 47 9.78 -17.88 -57.39
N SER A 48 8.51 -18.07 -57.69
CA SER A 48 7.46 -18.78 -56.97
C SER A 48 7.83 -20.21 -56.59
N ARG A 49 7.41 -20.61 -55.40
CA ARG A 49 7.02 -21.97 -54.97
C ARG A 49 6.43 -21.79 -53.57
N SER A 50 5.33 -22.38 -53.12
CA SER A 50 4.29 -23.24 -53.68
C SER A 50 3.45 -23.57 -52.43
N ALA A 51 2.14 -23.38 -52.50
CA ALA A 51 1.23 -23.62 -51.39
C ALA A 51 1.20 -25.11 -50.98
N VAL A 52 1.19 -25.38 -49.68
CA VAL A 52 0.65 -26.62 -49.11
C VAL A 52 -0.47 -26.21 -48.17
N ALA A 53 -1.69 -26.51 -48.61
CA ALA A 53 -2.91 -26.38 -47.84
C ALA A 53 -2.92 -27.44 -46.73
N PHE A 54 -3.19 -27.02 -45.50
CA PHE A 54 -3.60 -27.92 -44.42
C PHE A 54 -4.93 -27.43 -43.86
N PHE A 55 -5.99 -28.18 -44.17
CA PHE A 55 -7.33 -28.02 -43.64
C PHE A 55 -7.34 -28.42 -42.16
N GLY A 56 -7.63 -27.45 -41.28
CA GLY A 56 -7.87 -27.68 -39.86
C GLY A 56 -9.14 -26.98 -39.42
N ARG A 57 -10.20 -27.77 -39.20
CA ARG A 57 -11.56 -27.38 -38.80
C ARG A 57 -11.58 -26.39 -37.63
N ARG A 58 -12.30 -25.27 -37.79
CA ARG A 58 -12.76 -24.41 -36.68
C ARG A 58 -14.17 -24.82 -36.24
N PRO A 59 -14.47 -24.88 -34.93
CA PRO A 59 -15.83 -25.06 -34.44
C PRO A 59 -16.64 -23.77 -34.56
N ARG A 60 -17.90 -23.93 -34.97
CA ARG A 60 -18.93 -22.89 -35.08
C ARG A 60 -19.34 -22.39 -33.69
N THR A 61 -19.27 -21.07 -33.46
CA THR A 61 -20.01 -20.40 -32.40
C THR A 61 -21.20 -19.70 -33.01
N SER A 62 -22.39 -20.20 -32.68
CA SER A 62 -23.69 -19.61 -33.03
C SER A 62 -23.97 -18.39 -32.16
N THR A 63 -24.13 -17.23 -32.78
CA THR A 63 -24.76 -16.03 -32.19
C THR A 63 -26.26 -16.07 -32.47
N PRO A 64 -27.15 -15.85 -31.49
CA PRO A 64 -28.54 -15.57 -31.78
C PRO A 64 -28.73 -14.09 -32.13
N ARG A 65 -29.40 -13.88 -33.26
CA ARG A 65 -29.92 -12.63 -33.79
C ARG A 65 -31.31 -12.43 -33.17
N VAL A 66 -31.52 -11.36 -32.41
CA VAL A 66 -32.85 -10.87 -32.02
C VAL A 66 -33.04 -9.51 -32.66
N THR A 67 -34.08 -9.41 -33.49
CA THR A 67 -34.57 -8.20 -34.15
C THR A 67 -35.99 -7.94 -33.69
N GLY A 68 -36.30 -6.66 -33.45
CA GLY A 68 -37.65 -6.10 -33.26
C GLY A 68 -37.99 -5.85 -31.79
N SER A 69 -38.67 -4.78 -31.39
CA SER A 69 -39.19 -3.60 -32.09
C SER A 69 -39.58 -2.54 -31.04
N SER A 70 -39.69 -1.30 -31.52
CA SER A 70 -40.34 -0.13 -30.93
C SER A 70 -41.53 -0.40 -29.99
N GLU A 71 -41.64 0.35 -28.90
CA GLU A 71 -42.77 1.27 -28.69
C GLU A 71 -42.50 2.28 -27.55
N ALA A 72 -42.87 3.53 -27.81
CA ALA A 72 -42.85 4.66 -26.89
C ALA A 72 -44.21 4.75 -26.18
N GLY A 73 -44.21 5.13 -24.90
CA GLY A 73 -45.44 5.41 -24.16
C GLY A 73 -45.16 6.03 -22.79
N SER A 74 -45.60 7.27 -22.63
CA SER A 74 -45.47 8.14 -21.46
C SER A 74 -46.80 8.19 -20.69
N ALA A 75 -46.78 8.03 -19.35
CA ALA A 75 -47.77 8.48 -18.34
C ALA A 75 -47.28 7.95 -16.98
N VAL A 76 -46.86 8.75 -15.98
CA VAL A 76 -47.58 9.65 -15.06
C VAL A 76 -48.71 8.96 -14.26
N ASP A 77 -48.52 9.01 -12.94
CA ASP A 77 -49.45 8.91 -11.80
C ASP A 77 -49.80 7.58 -11.09
N ALA A 78 -49.80 7.75 -9.76
CA ALA A 78 -50.58 7.12 -8.70
C ALA A 78 -50.03 5.88 -7.95
N LEU A 79 -49.60 6.17 -6.71
CA LEU A 79 -49.76 5.32 -5.52
C LEU A 79 -51.23 4.83 -5.38
N PRO A 80 -51.45 3.68 -4.70
CA PRO A 80 -51.95 3.80 -3.33
C PRO A 80 -51.39 2.79 -2.32
N ASP A 81 -51.44 3.20 -1.05
CA ASP A 81 -51.38 2.41 0.16
C ASP A 81 -52.48 1.32 0.22
N ALA A 82 -52.15 0.16 0.80
CA ALA A 82 -52.93 -0.58 1.80
C ALA A 82 -52.25 -1.95 2.07
N SER A 83 -51.81 -2.29 3.28
CA SER A 83 -52.61 -2.65 4.45
C SER A 83 -53.46 -3.92 4.24
N GLY A 84 -53.09 -5.01 4.93
CA GLY A 84 -53.95 -6.18 5.18
C GLY A 84 -53.16 -7.50 5.07
N ALA A 85 -52.64 -8.05 6.17
CA ALA A 85 -53.33 -8.96 7.09
C ALA A 85 -53.34 -10.44 6.61
N GLY A 86 -52.73 -11.31 7.42
CA GLY A 86 -52.65 -12.77 7.23
C GLY A 86 -51.45 -13.32 8.00
N ALA A 87 -51.44 -13.33 9.33
CA ALA A 87 -52.11 -14.32 10.18
C ALA A 87 -51.85 -15.77 9.73
N ASN A 88 -50.71 -16.32 10.18
CA ASN A 88 -50.62 -17.72 10.56
C ASN A 88 -49.58 -17.86 11.67
N GLY A 89 -50.08 -18.01 12.88
CA GLY A 89 -49.28 -18.41 14.02
C GLY A 89 -49.12 -19.93 14.10
N VAL A 90 -48.48 -20.33 15.21
CA VAL A 90 -48.53 -21.62 15.89
C VAL A 90 -47.20 -22.41 15.85
N ARG A 91 -46.75 -22.71 17.09
CA ARG A 91 -45.64 -23.54 17.58
C ARG A 91 -44.27 -22.88 17.50
N GLY A 92 -43.67 -22.40 18.58
CA GLY A 92 -43.71 -22.88 19.96
C GLY A 92 -42.31 -23.37 20.31
N SER A 93 -41.43 -22.45 20.71
CA SER A 93 -40.13 -22.80 21.28
C SER A 93 -40.34 -23.36 22.69
N PRO A 94 -39.98 -24.61 22.98
CA PRO A 94 -39.95 -25.07 24.34
C PRO A 94 -38.71 -24.53 25.04
N ALA A 95 -38.96 -24.20 26.29
CA ALA A 95 -38.04 -23.76 27.30
C ALA A 95 -36.94 -24.79 27.60
N ALA A 96 -35.92 -24.27 28.28
CA ALA A 96 -34.87 -25.00 28.97
C ALA A 96 -35.35 -26.31 29.58
N ALA A 97 -34.73 -27.40 29.13
CA ALA A 97 -34.69 -28.66 29.85
C ALA A 97 -33.22 -28.94 30.19
N ASP A 98 -32.90 -28.73 31.46
CA ASP A 98 -31.72 -29.28 32.12
C ASP A 98 -31.64 -30.78 31.82
N THR A 99 -30.71 -31.15 30.96
CA THR A 99 -30.38 -32.56 30.72
C THR A 99 -29.06 -32.85 31.40
N SER A 100 -29.17 -33.23 32.66
CA SER A 100 -28.15 -33.89 33.46
C SER A 100 -27.74 -35.19 32.75
N SER A 101 -26.77 -35.12 31.84
CA SER A 101 -26.16 -36.31 31.25
C SER A 101 -25.24 -36.95 32.30
N ALA A 102 -25.80 -37.92 33.01
CA ALA A 102 -25.08 -38.86 33.83
C ALA A 102 -23.90 -39.47 33.05
N GLY A 103 -22.73 -39.47 33.68
CA GLY A 103 -21.49 -39.94 33.11
C GLY A 103 -21.57 -41.38 32.62
N THR A 104 -21.38 -41.54 31.31
CA THR A 104 -20.91 -42.80 30.75
C THR A 104 -19.39 -42.75 30.79
N ALA A 105 -18.81 -43.38 31.80
CA ALA A 105 -17.40 -43.75 31.81
C ALA A 105 -17.20 -44.81 30.71
N GLY A 106 -17.02 -44.34 29.47
CA GLY A 106 -16.80 -45.16 28.29
C GLY A 106 -15.43 -44.85 27.72
N ASP A 107 -14.51 -45.78 27.90
CA ASP A 107 -13.28 -46.02 27.14
C ASP A 107 -12.57 -44.77 26.62
N SER A 108 -11.58 -44.37 27.39
CA SER A 108 -10.45 -43.53 26.97
C SER A 108 -9.69 -44.26 25.86
N ALA A 109 -10.26 -44.28 24.66
CA ALA A 109 -9.69 -44.84 23.46
C ALA A 109 -8.38 -44.09 23.20
N ALA A 110 -7.27 -44.78 23.45
CA ALA A 110 -5.92 -44.27 23.33
C ALA A 110 -5.76 -43.57 21.98
N ALA A 111 -5.74 -42.23 22.00
CA ALA A 111 -5.50 -41.42 20.82
C ALA A 111 -4.22 -41.94 20.14
N PRO A 112 -4.26 -42.25 18.83
CA PRO A 112 -3.12 -42.83 18.15
C PRO A 112 -1.92 -41.90 18.32
N ARG A 113 -0.90 -42.39 19.03
CA ARG A 113 0.39 -41.71 19.18
C ARG A 113 1.08 -41.75 17.82
N VAL A 114 0.67 -40.88 16.92
CA VAL A 114 1.44 -40.57 15.71
C VAL A 114 2.82 -40.19 16.21
N SER A 115 3.84 -40.95 15.81
CA SER A 115 5.19 -40.73 16.33
C SER A 115 5.63 -39.30 16.01
N ALA A 116 6.25 -38.61 16.96
CA ALA A 116 6.70 -37.22 16.76
C ALA A 116 7.54 -37.07 15.47
N ALA A 117 8.27 -38.12 15.08
CA ALA A 117 9.01 -38.20 13.83
C ALA A 117 8.12 -38.10 12.56
N GLN A 118 6.94 -38.76 12.54
CA GLN A 118 6.00 -38.66 11.42
C GLN A 118 5.43 -37.25 11.28
N GLY A 119 5.21 -36.54 12.39
CA GLY A 119 4.80 -35.14 12.37
C GLY A 119 5.84 -34.22 11.71
N ILE A 120 7.12 -34.43 12.00
CA ILE A 120 8.22 -33.64 11.40
C ILE A 120 8.34 -33.90 9.90
N VAL A 121 8.23 -35.17 9.47
CA VAL A 121 8.29 -35.50 8.03
C VAL A 121 7.11 -34.91 7.26
N ASN A 122 5.90 -34.98 7.82
CA ASN A 122 4.70 -34.42 7.18
C ASN A 122 4.77 -32.89 7.09
N THR A 123 5.19 -32.20 8.15
CA THR A 123 5.35 -30.74 8.14
C THR A 123 6.42 -30.28 7.14
N PHE A 124 7.53 -31.02 7.02
CA PHE A 124 8.56 -30.73 6.02
C PHE A 124 8.06 -30.95 4.58
N ARG A 125 7.34 -32.05 4.34
CA ARG A 125 6.71 -32.34 3.04
C ARG A 125 5.71 -31.27 2.64
N ASP A 126 4.85 -30.84 3.57
CA ASP A 126 3.87 -29.78 3.35
C ASP A 126 4.55 -28.43 3.07
N PHE A 127 5.60 -28.11 3.81
CA PHE A 127 6.40 -26.91 3.57
C PHE A 127 7.04 -26.93 2.17
N TRP A 128 7.64 -28.06 1.77
CA TRP A 128 8.28 -28.19 0.44
C TRP A 128 7.25 -28.12 -0.69
N GLY A 129 6.10 -28.77 -0.53
CA GLY A 129 4.98 -28.67 -1.47
C GLY A 129 4.53 -27.22 -1.65
N HIS A 130 4.27 -26.53 -0.53
CA HIS A 130 3.87 -25.12 -0.53
C HIS A 130 4.93 -24.20 -1.14
N ALA A 131 6.22 -24.46 -0.86
CA ALA A 131 7.32 -23.66 -1.41
C ALA A 131 7.46 -23.85 -2.93
N ARG A 132 7.31 -25.09 -3.40
CA ARG A 132 7.32 -25.43 -4.83
C ARG A 132 6.16 -24.75 -5.55
N ASP A 133 4.95 -24.88 -5.02
CA ASP A 133 3.73 -24.33 -5.63
C ASP A 133 3.78 -22.79 -5.66
N GLY A 134 4.25 -22.15 -4.59
CA GLY A 134 4.46 -20.70 -4.52
C GLY A 134 5.51 -20.18 -5.52
N THR A 135 6.54 -20.99 -5.80
CA THR A 135 7.58 -20.68 -6.80
C THR A 135 7.04 -20.80 -8.23
N PHE A 136 6.27 -21.86 -8.53
CA PHE A 136 5.62 -22.01 -9.83
C PHE A 136 4.57 -20.91 -10.08
N ALA A 137 3.79 -20.54 -9.07
CA ALA A 137 2.85 -19.43 -9.15
C ALA A 137 3.58 -18.11 -9.47
N LEU A 138 4.74 -17.85 -8.84
CA LEU A 138 5.54 -16.66 -9.12
C LEU A 138 6.07 -16.65 -10.57
N TRP A 139 6.49 -17.81 -11.08
CA TRP A 139 6.90 -17.96 -12.48
C TRP A 139 5.75 -17.70 -13.45
N GLY A 140 4.55 -18.20 -13.15
CA GLY A 140 3.33 -17.87 -13.89
C GLY A 140 3.05 -16.36 -13.89
N ASN A 141 3.13 -15.73 -12.71
CA ASN A 141 2.95 -14.29 -12.54
C ASN A 141 3.99 -13.46 -13.31
N PHE A 142 5.21 -13.97 -13.46
CA PHE A 142 6.24 -13.33 -14.27
C PHE A 142 5.89 -13.34 -15.76
N LYS A 143 5.41 -14.47 -16.29
CA LYS A 143 4.97 -14.57 -17.69
C LYS A 143 3.80 -13.63 -17.97
N THR A 144 2.77 -13.65 -17.11
CA THR A 144 1.62 -12.74 -17.25
C THR A 144 2.03 -11.28 -17.16
N SER A 145 2.98 -10.93 -16.28
CA SER A 145 3.55 -9.57 -16.23
C SER A 145 4.24 -9.17 -17.53
N GLN A 146 4.98 -10.08 -18.17
CA GLN A 146 5.63 -9.80 -19.46
C GLN A 146 4.59 -9.61 -20.56
N ASP A 147 3.54 -10.40 -20.58
CA ASP A 147 2.49 -10.31 -21.59
C ASP A 147 1.63 -9.04 -21.42
N ILE A 148 1.32 -8.63 -20.18
CA ILE A 148 0.72 -7.32 -19.90
C ILE A 148 1.62 -6.20 -20.44
N ARG A 149 2.92 -6.23 -20.12
CA ARG A 149 3.86 -5.20 -20.63
C ARG A 149 3.93 -5.16 -22.15
N LYS A 150 3.86 -6.30 -22.83
CA LYS A 150 3.78 -6.35 -24.29
C LYS A 150 2.49 -5.72 -24.81
N ARG A 151 1.34 -6.01 -24.19
CA ARG A 151 0.04 -5.41 -24.57
C ARG A 151 0.02 -3.90 -24.33
N VAL A 152 0.54 -3.42 -23.20
CA VAL A 152 0.66 -1.98 -22.91
C VAL A 152 1.58 -1.30 -23.93
N LYS A 153 2.70 -1.93 -24.30
CA LYS A 153 3.57 -1.43 -25.38
C LYS A 153 2.89 -1.39 -26.76
N ALA A 154 1.90 -2.25 -26.99
CA ALA A 154 1.08 -2.25 -28.19
C ALA A 154 -0.07 -1.21 -28.16
N GLY A 155 -0.13 -0.36 -27.13
CA GLY A 155 -1.15 0.68 -26.98
C GLY A 155 -2.42 0.23 -26.26
N HIS A 156 -2.45 -0.94 -25.63
CA HIS A 156 -3.60 -1.36 -24.83
C HIS A 156 -3.72 -0.52 -23.56
N VAL A 157 -4.94 -0.05 -23.26
CA VAL A 157 -5.25 0.63 -21.99
C VAL A 157 -5.16 -0.40 -20.86
N MET A 158 -4.26 -0.14 -19.91
CA MET A 158 -4.01 -1.03 -18.79
C MET A 158 -5.17 -1.00 -17.80
N THR A 159 -5.70 -2.17 -17.44
CA THR A 159 -6.73 -2.26 -16.39
C THR A 159 -6.12 -2.12 -15.00
N TYR A 160 -6.93 -1.80 -13.99
CA TYR A 160 -6.45 -1.71 -12.60
C TYR A 160 -5.85 -3.03 -12.09
N ALA A 161 -6.52 -4.16 -12.36
CA ALA A 161 -6.03 -5.48 -11.99
C ALA A 161 -4.66 -5.79 -12.60
N GLU A 162 -4.45 -5.40 -13.87
CA GLU A 162 -3.16 -5.55 -14.54
C GLU A 162 -2.07 -4.67 -13.92
N HIS A 163 -2.40 -3.41 -13.59
CA HIS A 163 -1.47 -2.52 -12.89
C HIS A 163 -1.07 -3.06 -11.52
N ALA A 164 -2.06 -3.44 -10.69
CA ALA A 164 -1.85 -4.03 -9.39
C ALA A 164 -1.01 -5.31 -9.48
N HIS A 165 -1.26 -6.15 -10.49
CA HIS A 165 -0.46 -7.36 -10.75
C HIS A 165 0.99 -7.04 -11.12
N LEU A 166 1.24 -6.00 -11.93
CA LEU A 166 2.60 -5.58 -12.29
C LEU A 166 3.38 -5.07 -11.08
N GLU A 167 2.76 -4.25 -10.23
CA GLU A 167 3.37 -3.71 -9.01
C GLU A 167 3.64 -4.81 -7.98
N ARG A 168 2.64 -5.68 -7.73
CA ARG A 168 2.78 -6.84 -6.84
C ARG A 168 3.87 -7.77 -7.35
N GLY A 169 3.89 -8.07 -8.65
CA GLY A 169 4.93 -8.90 -9.26
C GLY A 169 6.33 -8.31 -9.12
N ALA A 170 6.48 -6.98 -9.22
CA ALA A 170 7.77 -6.32 -8.98
C ALA A 170 8.21 -6.42 -7.52
N THR A 171 7.29 -6.21 -6.59
CA THR A 171 7.53 -6.32 -5.15
C THR A 171 7.89 -7.75 -4.76
N ASP A 172 7.14 -8.73 -5.25
CA ASP A 172 7.36 -10.15 -4.98
C ASP A 172 8.70 -10.66 -5.54
N ARG A 173 9.11 -10.20 -6.72
CA ARG A 173 10.46 -10.49 -7.26
C ARG A 173 11.56 -9.88 -6.40
N ARG A 174 11.39 -8.65 -5.91
CA ARG A 174 12.34 -8.00 -5.00
C ARG A 174 12.46 -8.80 -3.70
N LYS A 175 11.32 -9.22 -3.15
CA LYS A 175 11.27 -10.08 -1.96
C LYS A 175 11.93 -11.43 -2.18
N LEU A 176 11.66 -12.09 -3.31
CA LEU A 176 12.31 -13.35 -3.67
C LEU A 176 13.83 -13.17 -3.79
N LEU A 177 14.30 -12.10 -4.41
CA LEU A 177 15.74 -11.84 -4.50
C LEU A 177 16.36 -11.64 -3.12
N GLN A 178 15.71 -10.85 -2.25
CA GLN A 178 16.16 -10.67 -0.87
C GLN A 178 16.17 -11.99 -0.09
N TYR A 179 15.16 -12.83 -0.31
CA TYR A 179 15.05 -14.17 0.26
C TYR A 179 16.21 -15.07 -0.20
N LEU A 180 16.53 -15.09 -1.50
CA LEU A 180 17.64 -15.88 -2.05
C LEU A 180 19.00 -15.40 -1.52
N ILE A 181 19.20 -14.08 -1.40
CA ILE A 181 20.41 -13.52 -0.80
C ILE A 181 20.51 -13.92 0.67
N ALA A 182 19.43 -13.81 1.44
CA ALA A 182 19.41 -14.19 2.85
C ALA A 182 19.72 -15.69 3.04
N TYR A 183 19.17 -16.55 2.18
CA TYR A 183 19.48 -17.98 2.15
C TYR A 183 20.95 -18.25 1.81
N ALA A 184 21.51 -17.57 0.80
CA ALA A 184 22.91 -17.74 0.40
C ALA A 184 23.89 -17.28 1.48
N VAL A 185 23.57 -16.20 2.21
CA VAL A 185 24.41 -15.67 3.30
C VAL A 185 24.36 -16.57 4.53
N SER A 186 23.18 -17.10 4.88
CA SER A 186 23.03 -17.90 6.10
C SER A 186 21.90 -18.94 6.00
N PRO A 187 22.16 -20.11 5.40
CA PRO A 187 21.13 -21.13 5.22
C PRO A 187 20.62 -21.70 6.55
N GLN A 188 21.44 -21.71 7.61
CA GLN A 188 21.05 -22.17 8.95
C GLN A 188 20.06 -21.21 9.63
N ASN A 189 20.25 -19.89 9.49
CA ASN A 189 19.38 -18.89 10.10
C ASN A 189 18.14 -18.58 9.26
N PHE A 190 18.15 -19.02 8.01
CA PHE A 190 17.13 -18.70 7.03
C PHE A 190 15.71 -19.10 7.48
N VAL A 191 15.55 -20.28 8.09
CA VAL A 191 14.25 -20.76 8.62
C VAL A 191 13.71 -19.80 9.68
N TYR A 192 14.57 -19.31 10.57
CA TYR A 192 14.19 -18.34 11.59
C TYR A 192 13.81 -16.99 10.98
N VAL A 193 14.54 -16.52 9.97
CA VAL A 193 14.23 -15.26 9.29
C VAL A 193 12.83 -15.30 8.67
N VAL A 194 12.45 -16.40 8.01
CA VAL A 194 11.11 -16.57 7.44
C VAL A 194 10.04 -16.59 8.53
N TRP A 195 10.33 -17.24 9.66
CA TRP A 195 9.38 -17.34 10.77
C TRP A 195 9.16 -15.99 11.49
N TYR A 196 10.23 -15.22 11.73
CA TYR A 196 10.14 -13.91 12.39
C TYR A 196 9.71 -12.78 11.47
N VAL A 197 9.95 -12.89 10.16
CA VAL A 197 9.65 -11.84 9.18
C VAL A 197 8.75 -12.40 8.07
N PRO A 198 7.46 -12.69 8.36
CA PRO A 198 6.54 -13.24 7.37
C PRO A 198 6.31 -12.29 6.18
N GLY A 199 6.57 -10.98 6.35
CA GLY A 199 6.51 -9.99 5.27
C GLY A 199 7.59 -10.15 4.19
N LEU A 200 8.66 -10.93 4.46
CA LEU A 200 9.72 -11.22 3.49
C LEU A 200 9.25 -12.23 2.43
N LEU A 201 8.21 -13.01 2.72
CA LEU A 201 7.68 -13.95 1.76
C LEU A 201 6.95 -13.22 0.62
N PRO A 202 7.16 -13.63 -0.64
CA PRO A 202 6.33 -13.17 -1.76
C PRO A 202 4.86 -13.49 -1.49
N SER A 203 3.96 -12.66 -2.02
CA SER A 203 2.52 -12.81 -1.79
C SER A 203 1.97 -14.16 -2.27
N THR A 204 2.63 -14.80 -3.25
CA THR A 204 2.26 -16.14 -3.75
C THR A 204 2.37 -17.26 -2.72
N PHE A 205 3.11 -17.04 -1.62
CA PHE A 205 3.24 -18.00 -0.52
C PHE A 205 2.19 -17.78 0.57
N VAL A 206 1.36 -16.73 0.46
CA VAL A 206 0.33 -16.40 1.45
C VAL A 206 -0.96 -17.14 1.10
N LYS A 207 -1.46 -17.98 2.03
CA LYS A 207 -2.70 -18.74 1.79
C LYS A 207 -3.91 -17.79 1.76
N PRO A 208 -4.92 -18.01 0.89
CA PRO A 208 -6.06 -17.10 0.75
C PRO A 208 -6.81 -16.81 2.06
N HIS A 209 -7.00 -17.81 2.93
CA HIS A 209 -7.68 -17.61 4.22
C HIS A 209 -6.92 -16.68 5.17
N THR A 210 -5.60 -16.54 5.01
CA THR A 210 -4.79 -15.61 5.83
C THR A 210 -4.91 -14.16 5.38
N ILE A 211 -5.51 -13.90 4.21
CA ILE A 211 -5.74 -12.53 3.73
C ILE A 211 -6.75 -11.82 4.64
N ARG A 212 -7.80 -12.52 5.09
CA ARG A 212 -8.81 -11.93 6.00
C ARG A 212 -8.21 -11.61 7.37
N SER A 213 -7.40 -12.51 7.92
CA SER A 213 -6.70 -12.24 9.19
C SER A 213 -5.64 -11.15 9.05
N LYS A 214 -5.01 -11.02 7.87
CA LYS A 214 -4.11 -9.91 7.55
C LYS A 214 -4.81 -8.57 7.61
N TYR A 215 -5.98 -8.40 6.98
CA TYR A 215 -6.71 -7.12 7.03
C TYR A 215 -7.08 -6.72 8.46
N HIS A 216 -7.55 -7.69 9.25
CA HIS A 216 -7.87 -7.45 10.65
C HIS A 216 -6.63 -7.04 11.46
N ARG A 217 -5.50 -7.76 11.29
CA ARG A 217 -4.23 -7.41 11.91
C ARG A 217 -3.76 -6.01 11.51
N LEU A 218 -3.86 -5.64 10.24
CA LEU A 218 -3.50 -4.31 9.75
C LEU A 218 -4.41 -3.23 10.36
N ALA A 219 -5.71 -3.47 10.49
CA ALA A 219 -6.61 -2.54 11.16
C ALA A 219 -6.21 -2.31 12.64
N LEU A 220 -5.81 -3.37 13.35
CA LEU A 220 -5.28 -3.25 14.71
C LEU A 220 -3.94 -2.52 14.76
N GLU A 221 -3.03 -2.79 13.81
CA GLU A 221 -1.75 -2.09 13.70
C GLU A 221 -1.94 -0.60 13.39
N ARG A 222 -2.93 -0.22 12.56
CA ARG A 222 -3.35 1.17 12.29
C ARG A 222 -3.92 1.83 13.54
N ALA A 223 -4.76 1.13 14.29
CA ALA A 223 -5.34 1.62 15.53
C ALA A 223 -4.25 1.90 16.58
N SER A 224 -3.36 0.93 16.80
CA SER A 224 -2.22 1.06 17.68
C SER A 224 -1.27 2.16 17.23
N ALA A 225 -0.96 2.25 15.94
CA ALA A 225 -0.11 3.30 15.40
C ALA A 225 -0.68 4.69 15.66
N THR A 226 -1.98 4.87 15.47
CA THR A 226 -2.64 6.15 15.74
C THR A 226 -2.55 6.51 17.21
N TRP A 227 -2.77 5.53 18.11
CA TRP A 227 -2.63 5.72 19.55
C TRP A 227 -1.19 6.07 19.97
N ASP A 228 -0.19 5.35 19.43
CA ASP A 228 1.24 5.61 19.66
C ASP A 228 1.63 7.03 19.20
N ALA A 229 0.98 7.54 18.13
CA ALA A 229 1.24 8.89 17.63
C ALA A 229 0.69 9.96 18.57
N VAL A 230 -0.54 9.78 19.07
CA VAL A 230 -1.21 10.71 19.99
C VAL A 230 -0.46 10.75 21.32
N THR A 231 -0.26 9.60 21.96
CA THR A 231 0.47 9.49 23.24
C THR A 231 1.92 9.98 23.12
N GLY A 232 2.57 9.71 21.99
CA GLY A 232 3.92 10.21 21.71
C GLY A 232 4.00 11.74 21.57
N LEU A 233 2.92 12.42 21.17
CA LEU A 233 2.84 13.87 21.17
C LEU A 233 2.60 14.42 22.57
N GLU A 234 1.69 13.81 23.34
CA GLU A 234 1.42 14.18 24.74
C GLU A 234 2.67 14.07 25.60
N PHE A 235 3.41 12.96 25.50
CA PHE A 235 4.65 12.78 26.26
C PHE A 235 5.71 13.85 25.92
N ARG A 236 5.77 14.29 24.65
CA ARG A 236 6.71 15.35 24.24
C ARG A 236 6.32 16.72 24.76
N LEU A 237 5.03 16.96 24.91
CA LEU A 237 4.51 18.17 25.52
C LEU A 237 4.83 18.21 27.01
N LEU A 238 4.52 17.14 27.74
CA LEU A 238 4.85 17.02 29.16
C LEU A 238 6.35 17.20 29.41
N LYS A 239 7.20 16.57 28.59
CA LYS A 239 8.65 16.75 28.69
C LYS A 239 9.12 18.17 28.33
N ALA A 240 8.41 18.85 27.44
CA ALA A 240 8.70 20.26 27.11
C ALA A 240 8.31 21.20 28.25
N GLU A 241 7.17 20.94 28.91
CA GLU A 241 6.71 21.64 30.11
C GLU A 241 7.65 21.43 31.31
N GLU A 242 8.07 20.20 31.59
CA GLU A 242 9.04 19.91 32.65
C GLU A 242 10.39 20.59 32.38
N GLY A 243 10.86 20.53 31.13
CA GLY A 243 12.09 21.18 30.71
C GLY A 243 12.05 22.71 30.77
N PHE A 244 10.87 23.31 30.94
CA PHE A 244 10.68 24.75 31.11
C PHE A 244 10.86 25.19 32.56
N LYS A 245 10.57 24.33 33.54
CA LYS A 245 10.55 24.68 34.98
C LYS A 245 11.93 24.94 35.60
N GLY A 246 13.04 24.68 34.90
CA GLY A 246 14.39 24.72 35.48
C GLY A 246 15.44 25.52 34.74
N LYS A 247 15.07 26.34 33.74
CA LYS A 247 16.06 27.00 32.86
C LYS A 247 16.03 28.53 32.93
N PRO A 248 17.20 29.20 32.85
CA PRO A 248 17.30 30.65 32.92
C PRO A 248 16.63 31.36 31.72
N ARG A 249 16.17 32.58 31.98
CA ARG A 249 15.25 33.39 31.15
C ARG A 249 15.66 33.59 29.68
N GLU A 250 16.94 33.52 29.34
CA GLU A 250 17.42 33.67 27.95
C GLU A 250 17.18 32.43 27.06
N GLU A 251 17.21 31.21 27.62
CA GLU A 251 16.81 30.00 26.88
C GLU A 251 15.28 29.91 26.69
N GLY A 252 14.52 30.71 27.45
CA GLY A 252 13.07 30.73 27.45
C GLY A 252 12.46 31.04 26.08
N SER A 253 13.09 31.89 25.26
CA SER A 253 12.54 32.26 23.95
C SER A 253 12.54 31.11 22.94
N ARG A 254 13.59 30.28 22.92
CA ARG A 254 13.69 29.11 22.05
C ARG A 254 12.81 27.97 22.54
N GLN A 255 12.71 27.79 23.86
CA GLN A 255 11.83 26.79 24.45
C GLN A 255 10.36 27.14 24.28
N SER A 256 9.97 28.41 24.47
CA SER A 256 8.61 28.90 24.23
C SER A 256 8.17 28.65 22.79
N LYS A 257 9.00 29.00 21.79
CA LYS A 257 8.71 28.68 20.37
C LYS A 257 8.58 27.17 20.11
N LYS A 258 9.32 26.34 20.83
CA LYS A 258 9.25 24.89 20.71
C LYS A 258 7.97 24.34 21.36
N MET A 259 7.56 24.89 22.50
CA MET A 259 6.35 24.55 23.24
C MET A 259 5.12 24.94 22.44
N GLU A 260 5.04 26.18 21.98
CA GLU A 260 3.98 26.68 21.11
C GLU A 260 3.85 25.80 19.84
N LYS A 261 4.98 25.40 19.25
CA LYS A 261 4.96 24.48 18.10
C LYS A 261 4.40 23.10 18.45
N LEU A 262 4.66 22.57 19.65
CA LEU A 262 4.14 21.28 20.09
C LEU A 262 2.65 21.38 20.46
N GLU A 263 2.22 22.49 21.07
CA GLU A 263 0.82 22.74 21.41
C GLU A 263 -0.02 22.82 20.14
N ARG A 264 0.43 23.61 19.15
CA ARG A 264 -0.19 23.63 17.81
C ARG A 264 -0.25 22.25 17.17
N GLN A 265 0.77 21.40 17.37
CA GLN A 265 0.74 20.02 16.87
C GLN A 265 -0.26 19.14 17.60
N ARG A 266 -0.48 19.35 18.90
CA ARG A 266 -1.49 18.63 19.68
C ARG A 266 -2.89 19.07 19.31
N GLU A 267 -3.17 20.37 19.28
CA GLU A 267 -4.47 20.91 18.87
C GLU A 267 -4.84 20.42 17.47
N MET A 268 -3.90 20.48 16.53
CA MET A 268 -4.06 19.92 15.19
C MET A 268 -4.44 18.43 15.21
N VAL A 269 -3.88 17.63 16.11
CA VAL A 269 -4.23 16.21 16.24
C VAL A 269 -5.58 16.02 16.93
N LEU A 270 -5.91 16.81 17.94
CA LEU A 270 -7.20 16.77 18.62
C LEU A 270 -8.33 17.16 17.67
N ASP A 271 -8.15 18.21 16.88
CA ASP A 271 -9.09 18.61 15.82
C ASP A 271 -9.37 17.46 14.84
N VAL A 272 -8.32 16.74 14.44
CA VAL A 272 -8.45 15.55 13.57
C VAL A 272 -9.19 14.42 14.29
N LEU A 273 -8.96 14.27 15.60
CA LEU A 273 -9.62 13.29 16.46
C LEU A 273 -11.08 13.62 16.78
N GLU A 274 -11.47 14.89 16.73
CA GLU A 274 -12.83 15.37 17.00
C GLU A 274 -13.66 15.55 15.73
N ALA A 275 -13.02 15.71 14.57
CA ALA A 275 -13.75 15.90 13.32
C ALA A 275 -14.67 14.71 13.00
N ASP A 276 -15.94 15.05 12.72
CA ASP A 276 -16.99 14.10 12.35
C ASP A 276 -16.83 13.60 10.90
N SER A 277 -16.16 14.38 10.04
CA SER A 277 -15.99 14.07 8.63
C SER A 277 -14.55 14.27 8.13
N LYS A 278 -14.09 13.37 7.26
CA LYS A 278 -12.78 13.47 6.57
C LYS A 278 -12.67 14.76 5.77
N ARG A 279 -13.77 15.22 5.18
CA ARG A 279 -13.80 16.41 4.34
C ARG A 279 -13.49 17.67 5.15
N GLN A 280 -14.06 17.80 6.34
CA GLN A 280 -13.76 18.92 7.24
C GLN A 280 -12.28 18.96 7.63
N VAL A 281 -11.68 17.80 7.90
CA VAL A 281 -10.23 17.74 8.16
C VAL A 281 -9.44 18.15 6.92
N PHE A 282 -9.78 17.63 5.74
CA PHE A 282 -9.08 18.01 4.51
C PHE A 282 -9.16 19.52 4.24
N GLU A 283 -10.33 20.12 4.43
CA GLU A 283 -10.54 21.57 4.27
C GLU A 283 -9.70 22.37 5.28
N ARG A 284 -9.67 21.99 6.56
CA ARG A 284 -8.82 22.64 7.58
C ARG A 284 -7.32 22.53 7.27
N PHE A 285 -6.90 21.41 6.70
CA PHE A 285 -5.49 21.15 6.39
C PHE A 285 -5.09 21.58 4.99
N GLN A 286 -6.02 22.12 4.21
CA GLN A 286 -5.77 22.51 2.83
C GLN A 286 -4.66 23.55 2.70
N GLU A 287 -4.63 24.50 3.64
CA GLU A 287 -3.57 25.51 3.73
C GLU A 287 -2.17 24.88 3.91
N HIS A 288 -2.08 23.70 4.55
CA HIS A 288 -0.83 22.97 4.74
C HIS A 288 -0.47 22.04 3.58
N MET A 289 -1.42 21.70 2.72
CA MET A 289 -1.21 20.88 1.51
C MET A 289 -0.71 21.70 0.33
N VAL A 290 -0.67 23.01 0.50
CA VAL A 290 -0.33 23.97 -0.54
C VAL A 290 0.99 24.62 -0.20
N VAL A 291 1.79 24.89 -1.23
CA VAL A 291 2.99 25.71 -1.13
C VAL A 291 2.86 26.83 -2.12
N SER A 292 3.16 28.06 -1.71
CA SER A 292 3.32 29.18 -2.63
C SER A 292 4.32 28.76 -3.71
N ALA A 293 3.89 28.79 -4.96
CA ALA A 293 4.73 28.54 -6.10
C ALA A 293 6.01 29.38 -5.92
N PRO A 294 7.21 28.79 -6.05
CA PRO A 294 8.40 29.61 -6.10
C PRO A 294 8.16 30.64 -7.20
N ALA A 295 8.25 31.93 -6.85
CA ALA A 295 8.08 33.02 -7.82
C ALA A 295 8.84 32.62 -9.09
N SER A 296 8.11 32.55 -10.21
CA SER A 296 8.68 32.15 -11.49
C SER A 296 10.00 32.90 -11.63
N PRO A 297 11.14 32.21 -11.83
CA PRO A 297 12.42 32.90 -11.97
C PRO A 297 12.24 33.93 -13.08
N ASP A 298 12.45 35.21 -12.76
CA ASP A 298 12.20 36.30 -13.69
C ASP A 298 12.90 35.99 -15.01
N PRO A 299 12.17 35.91 -16.14
CA PRO A 299 12.75 35.49 -17.41
C PRO A 299 13.94 36.37 -17.84
N GLU A 300 14.01 37.61 -17.34
CA GLU A 300 15.09 38.55 -17.62
C GLU A 300 16.46 38.15 -17.04
N ASN A 301 16.54 37.36 -15.95
CA ASN A 301 17.83 37.07 -15.31
C ASN A 301 18.53 35.79 -15.80
N THR A 302 17.89 34.98 -16.64
CA THR A 302 18.49 33.75 -17.18
C THR A 302 19.33 33.95 -18.45
N ALA A 303 19.24 35.11 -19.12
CA ALA A 303 19.96 35.35 -20.38
C ALA A 303 21.44 35.74 -20.19
N ALA A 304 21.88 36.16 -18.99
CA ALA A 304 23.18 36.80 -18.80
C ALA A 304 24.35 35.88 -18.36
N SER A 305 24.14 34.58 -18.13
CA SER A 305 25.15 33.71 -17.47
C SER A 305 25.75 32.60 -18.35
N ASN A 306 25.90 32.82 -19.66
CA ASN A 306 26.46 31.81 -20.58
C ASN A 306 27.91 32.02 -21.02
N ASN A 307 28.68 32.91 -20.38
CA ASN A 307 30.03 33.21 -20.86
C ASN A 307 31.07 33.34 -19.73
N LYS A 308 31.75 32.23 -19.40
CA LYS A 308 33.21 32.14 -19.16
C LYS A 308 33.61 30.90 -18.35
N GLY A 309 34.60 30.18 -18.87
CA GLY A 309 35.65 29.61 -18.04
C GLY A 309 35.62 28.09 -17.85
N THR A 310 36.37 27.40 -18.68
CA THR A 310 36.87 26.03 -18.47
C THR A 310 37.64 25.94 -17.15
N THR A 311 36.95 25.67 -16.04
CA THR A 311 37.57 25.44 -14.74
C THR A 311 37.52 23.96 -14.38
N LYS A 312 38.68 23.48 -13.91
CA LYS A 312 39.02 22.11 -13.55
C LYS A 312 37.86 21.36 -12.87
N SER A 313 37.52 20.20 -13.43
CA SER A 313 36.58 19.19 -12.93
C SER A 313 36.74 18.95 -11.41
N LYS A 314 35.98 19.69 -10.59
CA LYS A 314 35.77 19.37 -9.17
C LYS A 314 34.93 18.09 -9.13
N LYS A 315 35.46 17.05 -8.47
CA LYS A 315 34.74 15.80 -8.22
C LYS A 315 33.31 16.13 -7.76
N PRO A 316 32.28 15.57 -8.40
CA PRO A 316 30.90 15.88 -8.07
C PRO A 316 30.70 15.56 -6.59
N LYS A 317 30.40 16.60 -5.79
CA LYS A 317 30.04 16.39 -4.38
C LYS A 317 28.87 15.40 -4.36
N PRO A 318 28.90 14.37 -3.50
CA PRO A 318 27.79 13.43 -3.40
C PRO A 318 26.50 14.22 -3.21
N GLN A 319 25.58 14.09 -4.17
CA GLN A 319 24.30 14.79 -4.10
C GLN A 319 23.62 14.30 -2.83
N LYS A 320 23.49 15.19 -1.83
CA LYS A 320 22.73 14.89 -0.62
C LYS A 320 21.35 14.46 -1.07
N LEU A 321 20.95 13.23 -0.72
CA LEU A 321 19.66 12.66 -1.05
C LEU A 321 18.58 13.68 -0.64
N LYS A 322 18.02 14.40 -1.61
CA LYS A 322 17.01 15.42 -1.32
C LYS A 322 15.77 14.67 -0.87
N LEU A 323 15.49 14.73 0.44
CA LEU A 323 14.27 14.16 0.98
C LEU A 323 13.07 14.73 0.21
N PRO A 324 12.13 13.87 -0.20
CA PRO A 324 10.96 14.31 -0.95
C PRO A 324 10.17 15.35 -0.13
N PRO A 325 9.66 16.39 -0.80
CA PRO A 325 9.06 17.57 -0.16
C PRO A 325 7.86 17.22 0.71
N ALA A 326 7.14 16.15 0.37
CA ALA A 326 5.93 15.71 1.05
C ALA A 326 6.14 15.40 2.54
N SER A 327 7.26 14.77 2.90
CA SER A 327 7.54 14.40 4.29
C SER A 327 8.20 15.52 5.10
N LYS A 328 8.70 16.57 4.44
CA LYS A 328 9.44 17.65 5.10
C LYS A 328 8.52 18.41 6.06
N GLY A 329 8.91 18.47 7.34
CA GLY A 329 8.14 19.12 8.41
C GLY A 329 7.24 18.19 9.22
N VAL A 330 6.93 17.00 8.70
CA VAL A 330 6.11 16.00 9.40
C VAL A 330 6.93 15.36 10.53
N PRO A 331 6.44 15.25 11.77
CA PRO A 331 7.18 14.62 12.87
C PRO A 331 7.61 13.17 12.57
N ASN A 332 8.84 12.79 12.94
CA ASN A 332 9.32 11.40 12.76
C ASN A 332 8.44 10.36 13.46
N ALA A 333 7.82 10.72 14.60
CA ALA A 333 6.90 9.82 15.30
C ALA A 333 5.71 9.47 14.40
N TYR A 334 5.05 10.49 13.85
CA TYR A 334 3.93 10.33 12.92
C TYR A 334 4.32 9.53 11.66
N ILE A 335 5.50 9.78 11.09
CA ILE A 335 6.00 9.00 9.94
C ILE A 335 6.19 7.52 10.31
N LYS A 336 6.74 7.23 11.50
CA LYS A 336 6.93 5.85 11.97
C LYS A 336 5.60 5.16 12.23
N THR A 337 4.62 5.86 12.81
CA THR A 337 3.30 5.31 13.06
C THR A 337 2.54 5.06 11.76
N LEU A 338 2.56 5.99 10.81
CA LEU A 338 1.99 5.75 9.48
C LEU A 338 2.66 4.59 8.75
N GLY A 339 3.98 4.44 8.87
CA GLY A 339 4.68 3.27 8.35
C GLY A 339 4.09 1.97 8.90
N LYS A 340 3.93 1.88 10.23
CA LYS A 340 3.30 0.72 10.89
C LYS A 340 1.87 0.46 10.37
N GLY A 341 1.02 1.50 10.30
CA GLY A 341 -0.38 1.36 9.88
C GLY A 341 -0.58 1.02 8.39
N THR A 342 0.35 1.41 7.53
CA THR A 342 0.27 1.14 6.09
C THR A 342 0.75 -0.25 5.70
N GLY A 343 1.09 -1.11 6.67
CA GLY A 343 1.58 -2.45 6.40
C GLY A 343 3.00 -2.48 5.79
N LEU A 344 3.72 -1.34 5.84
CA LEU A 344 5.18 -1.35 5.83
C LEU A 344 5.58 -2.06 7.14
N SER A 345 5.52 -3.39 7.11
CA SER A 345 5.83 -4.30 8.21
C SER A 345 7.29 -4.70 8.13
N GLY A 346 7.97 -4.81 9.28
CA GLY A 346 9.41 -5.09 9.34
C GLY A 346 10.17 -4.19 10.31
N TRP A 347 11.47 -4.06 10.06
CA TRP A 347 12.49 -3.43 10.89
C TRP A 347 12.33 -1.91 11.09
N TRP A 348 11.13 -1.35 10.92
CA TRP A 348 10.86 0.09 10.98
C TRP A 348 11.10 0.70 12.36
N HIS A 349 10.91 -0.09 13.41
CA HIS A 349 11.21 0.32 14.78
C HIS A 349 12.71 0.61 14.97
N VAL A 350 13.58 -0.19 14.35
CA VAL A 350 15.04 0.01 14.33
C VAL A 350 15.54 0.83 13.13
N SER A 351 14.70 1.08 12.12
CA SER A 351 15.12 1.79 10.91
C SER A 351 15.38 3.26 11.19
N PRO A 352 16.45 3.83 10.63
CA PRO A 352 16.70 5.26 10.67
C PRO A 352 15.52 6.05 10.07
N GLY A 353 15.19 7.20 10.66
CA GLY A 353 14.02 7.98 10.24
C GLY A 353 14.04 8.44 8.78
N PHE A 354 15.23 8.66 8.20
CA PHE A 354 15.35 9.01 6.78
C PHE A 354 14.91 7.86 5.85
N TYR A 355 15.18 6.60 6.23
CA TYR A 355 14.80 5.43 5.46
C TYR A 355 13.29 5.23 5.48
N VAL A 356 12.66 5.38 6.66
CA VAL A 356 11.20 5.31 6.79
C VAL A 356 10.51 6.35 5.90
N ARG A 357 11.05 7.58 5.87
CA ARG A 357 10.54 8.65 4.98
C ARG A 357 10.70 8.31 3.52
N TYR A 358 11.83 7.73 3.13
CA TYR A 358 12.07 7.31 1.76
C TYR A 358 11.02 6.26 1.34
N CYS A 359 10.86 5.18 2.11
CA CYS A 359 9.90 4.13 1.80
C CYS A 359 8.45 4.63 1.78
N LEU A 360 8.08 5.49 2.73
CA LEU A 360 6.75 6.09 2.74
C LEU A 360 6.53 6.97 1.50
N SER A 361 7.55 7.68 1.03
CA SER A 361 7.43 8.52 -0.15
C SER A 361 7.38 7.71 -1.45
N GLU A 362 8.14 6.62 -1.55
CA GLU A 362 8.00 5.64 -2.63
C GLU A 362 6.56 5.10 -2.65
N ARG A 363 6.03 4.73 -1.48
CA ARG A 363 4.64 4.28 -1.34
C ARG A 363 3.60 5.31 -1.77
N LEU A 364 3.77 6.58 -1.39
CA LEU A 364 2.86 7.67 -1.81
C LEU A 364 2.87 7.89 -3.33
N ARG A 365 4.04 7.76 -3.96
CA ARG A 365 4.17 7.84 -5.42
C ARG A 365 3.48 6.69 -6.12
N ASP A 366 3.65 5.47 -5.60
CA ASP A 366 2.97 4.29 -6.16
C ASP A 366 1.45 4.39 -5.97
N LEU A 367 0.99 4.90 -4.82
CA LEU A 367 -0.42 5.26 -4.62
C LEU A 367 -0.90 6.28 -5.65
N GLY A 368 -0.09 7.29 -5.97
CA GLY A 368 -0.45 8.25 -7.01
C GLY A 368 -0.66 7.60 -8.37
N LYS A 369 0.24 6.72 -8.80
CA LYS A 369 0.08 5.97 -10.06
C LYS A 369 -1.16 5.09 -10.04
N MET A 370 -1.42 4.41 -8.92
CA MET A 370 -2.64 3.60 -8.75
C MET A 370 -3.91 4.46 -8.78
N ASP A 371 -3.91 5.64 -8.14
CA ASP A 371 -5.04 6.58 -8.15
C ASP A 371 -5.32 7.06 -9.58
N ASP A 372 -4.28 7.35 -10.36
CA ASP A 372 -4.42 7.80 -11.75
C ASP A 372 -5.07 6.72 -12.62
N VAL A 373 -4.66 5.45 -12.47
CA VAL A 373 -5.33 4.32 -13.14
C VAL A 373 -6.78 4.19 -12.67
N LEU A 374 -7.05 4.28 -11.37
CA LEU A 374 -8.40 4.18 -10.84
C LEU A 374 -9.31 5.30 -11.32
N ARG A 375 -8.81 6.51 -11.58
CA ARG A 375 -9.63 7.59 -12.15
C ARG A 375 -10.07 7.30 -13.59
N THR A 376 -9.26 6.55 -14.34
CA THR A 376 -9.61 6.15 -15.72
C THR A 376 -10.58 4.96 -15.78
N VAL A 377 -10.75 4.22 -14.68
CA VAL A 377 -11.55 2.99 -14.61
C VAL A 377 -12.75 3.22 -13.69
N SER A 378 -13.95 2.81 -14.11
CA SER A 378 -15.13 2.91 -13.23
C SER A 378 -14.96 2.02 -11.99
N LEU A 379 -15.18 2.57 -10.79
CA LEU A 379 -15.11 1.83 -9.52
C LEU A 379 -16.09 0.64 -9.47
N GLU A 380 -17.18 0.70 -10.24
CA GLU A 380 -18.16 -0.39 -10.34
C GLU A 380 -17.63 -1.59 -11.11
N SER A 381 -16.65 -1.39 -11.98
CA SER A 381 -16.01 -2.48 -12.74
C SER A 381 -14.97 -3.27 -11.93
N LEU A 382 -14.60 -2.78 -10.74
CA LEU A 382 -13.63 -3.45 -9.88
C LEU A 382 -14.23 -4.71 -9.25
N SER A 383 -13.48 -5.80 -9.32
CA SER A 383 -13.79 -7.01 -8.56
C SER A 383 -13.74 -6.74 -7.05
N ASP A 384 -14.48 -7.51 -6.24
CA ASP A 384 -14.47 -7.34 -4.78
C ASP A 384 -13.05 -7.50 -4.20
N SER A 385 -12.24 -8.42 -4.73
CA SER A 385 -10.84 -8.58 -4.32
C SER A 385 -9.99 -7.36 -4.64
N ASP A 386 -10.13 -6.79 -5.84
CA ASP A 386 -9.34 -5.62 -6.27
C ASP A 386 -9.76 -4.36 -5.52
N LEU A 387 -11.06 -4.22 -5.24
CA LEU A 387 -11.62 -3.14 -4.44
C LEU A 387 -11.08 -3.19 -3.01
N ARG A 388 -11.11 -4.36 -2.37
CA ARG A 388 -10.56 -4.56 -1.02
C ARG A 388 -9.06 -4.27 -0.97
N GLU A 389 -8.31 -4.71 -1.98
CA GLU A 389 -6.90 -4.38 -2.11
C GLU A 389 -6.65 -2.89 -2.31
N ALA A 390 -7.43 -2.23 -3.17
CA ALA A 390 -7.34 -0.79 -3.40
C ALA A 390 -7.61 -0.01 -2.11
N CYS A 391 -8.61 -0.42 -1.35
CA CYS A 391 -8.94 0.15 -0.04
C CYS A 391 -7.81 -0.10 0.98
N ASP A 392 -7.32 -1.33 1.11
CA ASP A 392 -6.22 -1.68 2.02
C ASP A 392 -4.96 -0.88 1.72
N ALA A 393 -4.64 -0.70 0.44
CA ALA A 393 -3.49 0.05 -0.01
C ALA A 393 -3.48 1.51 0.48
N ARG A 394 -4.68 2.09 0.66
CA ARG A 394 -4.96 3.46 1.11
C ARG A 394 -5.29 3.53 2.61
N ALA A 395 -5.01 2.45 3.33
CA ALA A 395 -5.33 2.26 4.74
C ALA A 395 -6.83 2.35 5.10
N ILE A 396 -7.74 2.29 4.11
CA ILE A 396 -9.19 2.23 4.34
C ILE A 396 -9.50 0.90 5.03
N ASN A 397 -10.39 0.93 6.03
CA ASN A 397 -10.78 -0.28 6.73
C ASN A 397 -11.68 -1.14 5.82
N VAL A 398 -11.24 -2.37 5.55
CA VAL A 398 -11.93 -3.34 4.70
C VAL A 398 -12.90 -4.23 5.50
N GLY A 399 -12.84 -4.15 6.83
CA GLY A 399 -13.63 -4.97 7.74
C GLY A 399 -12.76 -5.57 8.84
N ASN A 400 -13.38 -5.89 9.97
CA ASN A 400 -12.76 -6.58 11.08
C ASN A 400 -13.44 -7.95 11.29
N ARG A 401 -12.76 -8.85 12.01
CA ARG A 401 -13.30 -10.20 12.27
C ARG A 401 -14.60 -10.18 13.09
N LEU A 402 -14.88 -9.07 13.81
CA LEU A 402 -15.95 -8.95 14.79
C LEU A 402 -17.17 -8.17 14.31
N GLY A 403 -16.99 -7.23 13.40
CA GLY A 403 -18.01 -6.30 12.90
C GLY A 403 -18.45 -6.58 11.47
N GLY A 404 -18.16 -7.77 10.96
CA GLY A 404 -18.51 -8.18 9.60
C GLY A 404 -17.56 -7.62 8.53
N ASP A 405 -17.62 -8.25 7.36
CA ASP A 405 -16.98 -7.67 6.19
C ASP A 405 -17.77 -6.44 5.77
N ARG A 406 -17.09 -5.33 5.46
CA ARG A 406 -17.75 -4.13 4.95
C ARG A 406 -18.42 -4.45 3.62
N GLU A 407 -19.60 -3.87 3.39
CA GLU A 407 -20.30 -4.05 2.13
C GLU A 407 -19.47 -3.45 0.97
N PRO A 408 -19.42 -4.08 -0.21
CA PRO A 408 -18.66 -3.55 -1.35
C PRO A 408 -19.06 -2.11 -1.73
N GLN A 409 -20.34 -1.74 -1.57
CA GLN A 409 -20.81 -0.38 -1.86
C GLN A 409 -20.15 0.68 -0.95
N ASP A 410 -20.04 0.39 0.35
CA ASP A 410 -19.36 1.27 1.32
C ASP A 410 -17.87 1.42 1.00
N LEU A 411 -17.24 0.35 0.51
CA LEU A 411 -15.84 0.38 0.08
C LEU A 411 -15.66 1.24 -1.17
N ARG A 412 -16.55 1.13 -2.16
CA ARG A 412 -16.53 2.00 -3.35
C ARG A 412 -16.74 3.45 -2.98
N LYS A 413 -17.69 3.75 -2.10
CA LYS A 413 -17.93 5.11 -1.59
C LYS A 413 -16.68 5.65 -0.90
N SER A 414 -16.10 4.89 0.02
CA SER A 414 -14.88 5.28 0.75
C SER A 414 -13.68 5.50 -0.20
N LEU A 415 -13.56 4.68 -1.25
CA LEU A 415 -12.53 4.81 -2.26
C LEU A 415 -12.76 6.00 -3.20
N GLY A 416 -14.01 6.28 -3.57
CA GLY A 416 -14.40 7.47 -4.32
C GLY A 416 -14.05 8.74 -3.56
N GLU A 417 -14.46 8.83 -2.29
CA GLU A 417 -14.10 9.94 -1.40
C GLU A 417 -12.58 10.14 -1.32
N TRP A 418 -11.79 9.05 -1.25
CA TRP A 418 -10.33 9.14 -1.31
C TRP A 418 -9.82 9.76 -2.62
N LEU A 419 -10.33 9.30 -3.76
CA LEU A 419 -9.87 9.75 -5.07
C LEU A 419 -10.20 11.22 -5.30
N ASP A 420 -11.35 11.68 -4.81
CA ASP A 420 -11.79 13.07 -4.83
C ASP A 420 -10.87 13.94 -3.96
N LEU A 421 -10.65 13.55 -2.71
CA LEU A 421 -9.82 14.30 -1.75
C LEU A 421 -8.34 14.39 -2.17
N THR A 422 -7.86 13.42 -2.94
CA THR A 422 -6.49 13.39 -3.46
C THR A 422 -6.37 13.88 -4.90
N SER A 423 -7.48 14.29 -5.52
CA SER A 423 -7.51 14.82 -6.88
C SER A 423 -6.96 16.25 -6.91
N PRO A 424 -6.05 16.56 -7.84
CA PRO A 424 -5.61 17.94 -8.05
C PRO A 424 -6.75 18.85 -8.52
N GLU A 425 -7.79 18.31 -9.16
CA GLU A 425 -8.93 19.09 -9.66
C GLU A 425 -9.79 19.64 -8.53
N VAL A 426 -10.03 18.83 -7.49
CA VAL A 426 -10.76 19.28 -6.29
C VAL A 426 -9.97 20.37 -5.56
N ALA A 427 -8.64 20.27 -5.58
CA ALA A 427 -7.76 21.32 -5.08
C ALA A 427 -7.79 22.59 -5.96
N ALA A 428 -8.02 22.47 -7.28
CA ALA A 428 -8.13 23.62 -8.17
C ALA A 428 -9.47 24.37 -8.03
N GLY A 429 -10.55 23.66 -7.68
CA GLY A 429 -11.88 24.27 -7.44
C GLY A 429 -12.02 24.96 -6.07
N SER A 430 -11.06 24.76 -5.18
CA SER A 430 -11.01 25.45 -3.88
C SER A 430 -10.40 26.84 -4.08
N LYS A 431 -10.67 27.78 -3.16
CA LYS A 431 -10.26 29.21 -3.23
C LYS A 431 -8.74 29.44 -3.12
N LEU A 432 -7.96 28.54 -3.70
CA LEU A 432 -6.53 28.55 -3.75
C LEU A 432 -6.10 29.61 -4.76
N GLY A 433 -5.29 30.57 -4.30
CA GLY A 433 -4.80 31.66 -5.15
C GLY A 433 -4.03 31.12 -6.36
N PRO A 434 -3.94 31.89 -7.46
CA PRO A 434 -3.26 31.45 -8.68
C PRO A 434 -1.80 30.99 -8.45
N ASP A 435 -1.16 31.48 -7.39
CA ASP A 435 0.22 31.17 -7.04
C ASP A 435 0.37 29.96 -6.11
N THR A 436 -0.64 29.11 -5.98
CA THR A 436 -0.60 27.99 -5.04
C THR A 436 -0.44 26.65 -5.74
N VAL A 437 0.57 25.88 -5.33
CA VAL A 437 0.82 24.53 -5.86
C VAL A 437 0.29 23.49 -4.89
N PHE A 438 -0.69 22.71 -5.35
CA PHE A 438 -1.20 21.55 -4.62
C PHE A 438 -0.12 20.45 -4.55
N LEU A 439 0.12 19.92 -3.34
CA LEU A 439 1.04 18.82 -3.11
C LEU A 439 0.26 17.51 -2.91
N PRO A 440 0.03 16.70 -3.97
CA PRO A 440 -0.82 15.51 -3.88
C PRO A 440 -0.26 14.46 -2.91
N ASP A 441 1.06 14.38 -2.76
CA ASP A 441 1.70 13.48 -1.79
C ASP A 441 1.37 13.86 -0.33
N ARG A 442 1.17 15.16 -0.02
CA ARG A 442 0.73 15.59 1.32
C ARG A 442 -0.73 15.24 1.56
N ALA A 443 -1.59 15.42 0.54
CA ALA A 443 -2.99 15.01 0.60
C ALA A 443 -3.13 13.50 0.85
N ARG A 444 -2.37 12.68 0.12
CA ARG A 444 -2.32 11.23 0.35
C ARG A 444 -1.79 10.88 1.73
N LEU A 445 -0.74 11.56 2.20
CA LEU A 445 -0.20 11.33 3.54
C LEU A 445 -1.24 11.62 4.64
N LEU A 446 -1.96 12.74 4.51
CA LEU A 446 -3.04 13.11 5.42
C LEU A 446 -4.19 12.10 5.36
N GLY A 447 -4.61 11.72 4.15
CA GLY A 447 -5.63 10.70 3.94
C GLY A 447 -5.27 9.36 4.59
N LEU A 448 -4.02 8.90 4.46
CA LEU A 448 -3.55 7.67 5.09
C LEU A 448 -3.71 7.76 6.63
N GLY A 449 -3.34 8.90 7.22
CA GLY A 449 -3.50 9.13 8.64
C GLY A 449 -4.96 9.14 9.09
N LEU A 450 -5.83 9.79 8.33
CA LEU A 450 -7.28 9.82 8.59
C LEU A 450 -7.91 8.43 8.51
N ASN A 451 -7.54 7.62 7.52
CA ASN A 451 -8.04 6.26 7.41
C ASN A 451 -7.49 5.34 8.52
N CYS A 452 -6.24 5.55 8.97
CA CYS A 452 -5.70 4.87 10.15
C CYS A 452 -6.49 5.24 11.42
N LEU A 453 -6.86 6.51 11.56
CA LEU A 453 -7.66 6.99 12.67
C LEU A 453 -9.10 6.44 12.62
N GLU A 454 -9.73 6.43 11.45
CA GLU A 454 -11.06 5.84 11.28
C GLU A 454 -11.04 4.36 11.64
N SER A 455 -10.00 3.63 11.20
CA SER A 455 -9.76 2.24 11.61
C SER A 455 -9.64 2.11 13.13
N ALA A 456 -8.99 3.07 13.80
CA ALA A 456 -8.89 3.12 15.26
C ALA A 456 -10.26 3.35 15.92
N ARG A 457 -11.07 4.28 15.41
CA ARG A 457 -12.43 4.56 15.92
C ARG A 457 -13.32 3.32 15.80
N GLN A 458 -13.30 2.66 14.64
CA GLN A 458 -14.06 1.43 14.39
C GLN A 458 -13.52 0.23 15.19
N GLY A 459 -12.22 0.21 15.52
CA GLY A 459 -11.64 -0.78 16.42
C GLY A 459 -12.02 -0.55 17.89
N ARG A 460 -12.19 0.71 18.31
CA ARG A 460 -12.58 1.06 19.69
C ARG A 460 -13.97 0.58 20.05
N THR A 461 -14.91 0.63 19.11
CA THR A 461 -16.26 0.10 19.32
C THR A 461 -16.27 -1.43 19.50
N ALA A 462 -15.22 -2.14 19.06
CA ALA A 462 -15.16 -3.59 19.13
C ALA A 462 -14.41 -4.15 20.37
N GLU A 463 -13.27 -3.58 20.81
CA GLU A 463 -12.41 -4.28 21.81
C GLU A 463 -11.61 -3.44 22.83
N LEU A 464 -11.50 -2.12 22.68
CA LEU A 464 -10.57 -1.32 23.50
C LEU A 464 -10.93 -1.08 24.99
N PRO A 465 -12.12 -1.41 25.54
CA PRO A 465 -12.29 -1.30 27.00
C PRO A 465 -11.51 -2.38 27.77
N ARG A 466 -11.30 -3.59 27.24
CA ARG A 466 -10.88 -4.72 28.11
C ARG A 466 -9.40 -4.72 28.51
N LYS A 467 -8.48 -4.28 27.65
CA LYS A 467 -7.04 -4.30 27.97
C LYS A 467 -6.55 -3.03 28.66
N ALA A 468 -7.09 -1.86 28.30
CA ALA A 468 -6.75 -0.62 28.97
C ALA A 468 -7.33 -0.54 30.40
N LEU A 469 -8.54 -1.08 30.64
CA LEU A 469 -9.10 -1.20 32.00
C LEU A 469 -8.43 -2.32 32.82
N ALA A 470 -7.85 -3.33 32.19
CA ALA A 470 -7.09 -4.37 32.90
C ALA A 470 -5.73 -3.87 33.40
N VAL A 471 -5.06 -2.97 32.65
CA VAL A 471 -3.80 -2.35 33.09
C VAL A 471 -4.02 -1.37 34.25
N GLY A 472 -5.21 -0.78 34.39
CA GLY A 472 -5.54 0.13 35.49
C GLY A 472 -5.92 -0.55 36.82
N LYS A 473 -6.13 -1.87 36.86
CA LYS A 473 -6.70 -2.55 38.04
C LYS A 473 -5.76 -3.46 38.84
N GLY A 474 -4.48 -3.61 38.48
CA GLY A 474 -3.56 -4.33 39.35
C GLY A 474 -2.18 -4.54 38.77
N GLY A 475 -1.20 -3.86 39.32
CA GLY A 475 0.21 -4.16 39.10
C GLY A 475 1.06 -2.91 39.00
N ALA A 476 1.84 -2.65 40.04
CA ALA A 476 2.95 -1.71 39.98
C ALA A 476 3.80 -1.99 38.74
N ILE A 477 4.11 -0.93 38.00
CA ILE A 477 5.01 -0.97 36.85
C ILE A 477 6.43 -1.26 37.41
N PRO A 478 7.12 -2.33 36.97
CA PRO A 478 8.50 -2.60 37.37
C PRO A 478 9.50 -1.59 36.80
#